data_AF-A0A7K1SVE0-F1
#
_entry.id   AF-A0A7K1SVE0-F1
#
_cell.length_a   1.000
_cell.length_b   1.000
_cell.length_c   1.000
_cell.angle_alpha   90.00
_cell.angle_beta   90.00
_cell.angle_gamma   90.00
#
_symmetry.space_group_name_H-M   'P 1'
#
loop_
_entity.id
_entity.type
_entity.pdbx_description
1 polymer ?
#
loop_
_entity_poly.entity_id
_entity_poly.type
_entity_poly.pdbx_seq_one_letter_code
_entity_poly.pdbx_strand_id
1 'polypeptide(L)'
;MVLIFVRIRNFMDTKLTLKLDTAIIERAKSYAKTKNMSLSKLIENHLDFLTDNKEKVAVTPFVKSLSGTIPLNSDYDYKESYKDHLSKKYMK
;
A
#
# COMPACT_ATOMS: atom_id res chain seq x y z
N MET A 1 41.16 14.94 18.97
CA MET A 1 40.20 13.84 19.19
C MET A 1 38.80 14.42 19.28
N VAL A 2 38.12 14.54 18.14
CA VAL A 2 36.80 15.19 18.05
C VAL A 2 35.73 14.20 18.49
N LEU A 3 35.08 14.45 19.62
CA LEU A 3 33.90 13.70 20.04
C LEU A 3 32.70 14.14 19.19
N ILE A 4 32.32 13.27 18.25
CA ILE A 4 31.06 13.41 17.52
C ILE A 4 29.93 13.00 18.48
N PHE A 5 29.25 14.00 19.04
CA PHE A 5 28.06 13.77 19.85
C PHE A 5 26.89 13.48 18.89
N VAL A 6 26.50 12.22 18.75
CA VAL A 6 25.30 11.85 17.99
C VAL A 6 24.09 12.40 18.73
N ARG A 7 23.54 13.51 18.24
CA ARG A 7 22.30 14.13 18.72
C ARG A 7 21.13 13.21 18.37
N ILE A 8 20.74 12.32 19.29
CA ILE A 8 19.46 11.61 19.20
C ILE A 8 18.36 12.66 19.40
N ARG A 9 17.65 13.00 18.32
CA ARG A 9 16.38 13.74 18.42
C ARG A 9 15.32 12.73 18.86
N ASN A 10 14.86 12.81 20.10
CA ASN A 10 13.58 12.21 20.48
C ASN A 10 12.48 13.07 19.82
N PHE A 11 11.92 12.59 18.71
CA PHE A 11 10.65 13.09 18.20
C PHE A 11 9.57 12.69 19.21
N MET A 12 8.58 13.53 19.48
CA MET A 12 7.61 13.29 20.55
C MET A 12 6.68 12.11 20.21
N ASP A 13 7.06 10.90 20.58
CA ASP A 13 6.23 9.71 20.45
C ASP A 13 5.12 9.75 21.49
N THR A 14 3.87 9.92 21.05
CA THR A 14 2.70 9.81 21.92
C THR A 14 2.19 8.37 21.93
N LYS A 15 1.86 7.84 23.11
CA LYS A 15 1.34 6.48 23.25
C LYS A 15 -0.18 6.50 23.12
N LEU A 16 -0.71 5.77 22.15
CA LEU A 16 -2.14 5.54 21.96
C LEU A 16 -2.51 4.14 22.47
N THR A 17 -3.43 4.05 23.44
CA THR A 17 -3.94 2.79 23.97
C THR A 17 -5.35 2.55 23.43
N LEU A 18 -5.54 1.46 22.68
CA LEU A 18 -6.83 1.09 22.07
C LEU A 18 -7.37 -0.18 22.72
N LYS A 19 -8.68 -0.21 23.00
CA LYS A 19 -9.39 -1.43 23.40
C LYS A 19 -9.87 -2.15 22.15
N LEU A 20 -9.35 -3.35 21.91
CA LEU A 20 -9.65 -4.18 20.75
C LEU A 20 -9.92 -5.62 21.22
N ASP A 21 -10.62 -6.37 20.40
CA ASP A 21 -10.81 -7.80 20.61
C ASP A 21 -9.46 -8.55 20.56
N THR A 22 -9.27 -9.53 21.45
CA THR A 22 -8.02 -10.28 21.57
C THR A 22 -7.68 -11.07 20.31
N ALA A 23 -8.67 -11.63 19.62
CA ALA A 23 -8.47 -12.35 18.37
C ALA A 23 -8.00 -11.42 17.24
N ILE A 24 -8.45 -10.16 17.24
CA ILE A 24 -7.95 -9.14 16.31
C ILE A 24 -6.47 -8.83 16.59
N ILE A 25 -6.11 -8.65 17.86
CA ILE A 25 -4.73 -8.35 18.27
C ILE A 25 -3.77 -9.47 17.81
N GLU A 26 -4.15 -10.73 18.00
CA GLU A 26 -3.28 -11.86 17.63
C GLU A 26 -3.11 -12.00 16.12
N ARG A 27 -4.19 -11.81 15.33
CA ARG A 27 -4.08 -11.77 13.87
C ARG A 27 -3.19 -10.62 13.39
N ALA A 28 -3.31 -9.45 14.00
CA ALA A 28 -2.51 -8.29 13.64
C ALA A 28 -1.02 -8.49 13.98
N LYS A 29 -0.71 -9.07 15.15
CA LYS A 29 0.67 -9.44 15.52
C LYS A 29 1.28 -10.45 14.55
N SER A 30 0.52 -11.49 14.21
CA SER A 30 0.96 -12.51 13.24
C SER A 30 1.29 -11.87 11.89
N TYR A 31 0.39 -11.03 11.37
CA TYR A 31 0.61 -10.31 10.13
C TYR A 31 1.85 -9.39 10.21
N ALA A 32 1.99 -8.59 11.28
CA ALA A 32 3.15 -7.72 11.47
C ALA A 32 4.47 -8.51 11.46
N LYS A 33 4.50 -9.69 12.10
CA LYS A 33 5.65 -10.61 12.10
C LYS A 33 5.97 -11.12 10.69
N THR A 34 4.96 -11.53 9.91
CA THR A 34 5.20 -11.96 8.51
C THR A 34 5.77 -10.85 7.62
N LYS A 35 5.50 -9.59 7.96
CA LYS A 35 6.00 -8.41 7.27
C LYS A 35 7.28 -7.82 7.90
N ASN A 36 7.89 -8.51 8.86
CA ASN A 36 9.07 -8.05 9.60
C ASN A 36 8.93 -6.63 10.18
N MET A 37 7.75 -6.30 10.71
CA MET A 37 7.45 -5.00 11.33
C MET A 37 6.83 -5.15 12.71
N SER A 38 6.94 -4.09 13.52
CA SER A 38 6.23 -4.04 14.81
C SER A 38 4.76 -3.71 14.61
N LEU A 39 3.92 -4.13 15.56
CA LEU A 39 2.49 -3.82 15.53
C LEU A 39 2.24 -2.31 15.57
N SER A 40 3.00 -1.57 16.38
CA SER A 40 2.89 -0.10 16.44
C SER A 40 3.21 0.55 15.10
N LYS A 41 4.29 0.11 14.43
CA LYS A 41 4.67 0.63 13.11
C LYS A 41 3.61 0.31 12.04
N LEU A 42 3.01 -0.88 12.13
CA LEU A 42 1.92 -1.26 11.23
C LEU A 42 0.72 -0.32 11.37
N ILE A 43 0.28 -0.06 12.61
CA ILE A 43 -0.88 0.79 12.88
C ILE A 43 -0.58 2.25 12.52
N GLU A 44 0.61 2.74 12.86
CA GLU A 44 1.07 4.08 12.47
C GLU A 44 1.00 4.27 10.95
N ASN A 45 1.61 3.37 10.18
CA ASN A 45 1.58 3.44 8.72
C ASN A 45 0.15 3.36 8.15
N HIS A 46 -0.71 2.58 8.78
CA HIS A 46 -2.10 2.44 8.32
C HIS A 46 -2.91 3.71 8.58
N LEU A 47 -2.77 4.31 9.76
CA LEU A 47 -3.40 5.59 10.09
C LEU A 47 -2.87 6.69 9.18
N ASP A 48 -1.56 6.75 8.97
CA ASP A 48 -0.92 7.70 8.04
C ASP A 48 -1.55 7.57 6.65
N PHE A 49 -1.60 6.35 6.09
CA PHE A 49 -2.24 6.07 4.80
C PHE A 49 -3.70 6.51 4.72
N LEU A 50 -4.49 6.34 5.79
CA LEU A 50 -5.90 6.75 5.82
C LEU A 50 -6.08 8.27 5.90
N THR A 51 -5.14 8.97 6.55
CA THR A 51 -5.19 10.42 6.74
C THR A 51 -4.46 11.21 5.66
N ASP A 52 -3.64 10.53 4.86
CA ASP A 52 -2.92 11.09 3.72
C ASP A 52 -3.94 11.53 2.66
N ASN A 53 -4.37 12.78 2.76
CA ASN A 53 -5.23 13.49 1.79
C ASN A 53 -4.45 13.79 0.50
N LYS A 54 -3.77 12.80 -0.07
CA LYS A 54 -3.27 12.90 -1.43
C LYS A 54 -4.48 12.85 -2.35
N GLU A 55 -4.88 14.03 -2.82
CA GLU A 55 -5.73 14.20 -3.98
C GLU A 55 -5.46 13.08 -4.98
N LYS A 56 -6.53 12.31 -5.29
CA LYS A 56 -6.62 11.20 -6.25
C LYS A 56 -5.33 11.01 -7.07
N VAL A 57 -4.49 10.13 -6.55
CA VAL A 57 -3.22 9.62 -7.07
C VAL A 57 -3.04 9.85 -8.57
N ALA A 58 -2.11 10.76 -8.91
CA ALA A 58 -1.37 10.67 -10.16
C ALA A 58 -0.74 9.26 -10.22
N VAL A 59 -1.11 8.50 -11.25
CA VAL A 59 -0.64 7.12 -11.48
C VAL A 59 0.84 7.00 -11.14
N THR A 60 1.20 6.07 -10.23
CA THR A 60 2.58 5.95 -9.76
C THR A 60 3.53 5.74 -10.95
N PRO A 61 4.77 6.27 -10.93
CA PRO A 61 5.68 6.14 -12.08
C PRO A 61 5.90 4.69 -12.53
N PHE A 62 5.85 3.74 -11.60
CA PHE A 62 5.93 2.31 -11.88
C PHE A 62 4.67 1.76 -12.59
N VAL A 63 3.48 2.15 -12.15
CA VAL A 63 2.24 1.79 -12.86
C VAL A 63 2.18 2.48 -14.21
N LYS A 64 2.68 3.72 -14.33
CA LYS A 64 2.80 4.42 -15.61
C LYS A 64 3.79 3.73 -16.55
N SER A 65 4.92 3.23 -16.05
CA SER A 65 5.87 2.46 -16.86
C SER A 65 5.32 1.10 -17.26
N LEU A 66 4.54 0.45 -16.39
CA LEU A 66 3.84 -0.80 -16.73
C LEU A 66 2.71 -0.56 -17.74
N SER A 67 2.03 0.58 -17.65
CA SER A 67 1.01 1.02 -18.60
C SER A 67 1.60 1.63 -19.87
N GLY A 68 2.93 1.64 -20.00
CA GLY A 68 3.67 2.27 -21.08
C GLY A 68 3.15 1.85 -22.45
N THR A 69 2.47 2.81 -23.09
CA THR A 69 2.19 2.82 -24.53
C THR A 69 1.21 1.77 -25.03
N ILE A 70 0.06 1.56 -24.36
CA ILE A 70 -1.11 1.03 -25.06
C ILE A 70 -1.86 2.23 -25.64
N PRO A 71 -1.78 2.52 -26.95
CA PRO A 71 -2.64 3.52 -27.59
C PRO A 71 -4.06 2.96 -27.59
N LEU A 72 -4.77 3.17 -26.48
CA LEU A 72 -6.19 2.93 -26.41
C LEU A 72 -6.83 4.13 -27.10
N ASN A 73 -7.43 3.89 -28.26
CA ASN A 73 -8.32 4.87 -28.89
C ASN A 73 -9.40 5.24 -27.85
N SER A 74 -9.89 6.47 -27.87
CA SER A 74 -10.97 6.93 -26.96
C SER A 74 -12.18 6.00 -26.95
N ASP A 75 -12.37 5.28 -28.05
CA ASP A 75 -13.52 4.41 -28.31
C ASP A 75 -13.19 2.92 -28.12
N TYR A 76 -12.07 2.58 -27.50
CA TYR A 76 -11.68 1.19 -27.25
C TYR A 76 -12.57 0.56 -26.18
N ASP A 77 -13.50 -0.31 -26.61
CA ASP A 77 -14.30 -1.12 -25.69
C ASP A 77 -13.51 -2.35 -25.21
N TYR A 78 -12.83 -2.19 -24.07
CA TYR A 78 -12.12 -3.27 -23.38
C TYR A 78 -13.01 -4.48 -23.06
N LYS A 79 -14.32 -4.26 -22.88
CA LYS A 79 -15.25 -5.31 -22.47
C LYS A 79 -15.52 -6.28 -23.62
N GLU A 80 -15.64 -5.76 -24.84
CA GLU A 80 -15.84 -6.55 -26.05
C GLU A 80 -14.58 -7.34 -26.40
N SER A 81 -13.40 -6.69 -26.40
CA SER A 81 -12.13 -7.38 -26.68
C SER A 81 -11.80 -8.48 -25.68
N TYR A 82 -12.13 -8.26 -24.40
CA TYR A 82 -11.96 -9.27 -23.36
C TYR A 82 -12.90 -10.47 -23.56
N LYS A 83 -14.15 -10.21 -23.94
CA LYS A 83 -15.15 -11.27 -24.24
C LYS A 83 -14.71 -12.12 -25.43
N ASP A 84 -14.19 -11.50 -26.49
CA ASP A 84 -13.68 -12.20 -27.67
C ASP A 84 -12.45 -13.05 -27.35
N HIS A 85 -11.52 -12.51 -26.55
CA HIS A 85 -10.35 -13.25 -26.09
C HIS A 85 -10.74 -14.48 -25.26
N LEU A 86 -11.68 -14.33 -24.32
CA LEU A 86 -12.19 -15.46 -23.52
C LEU A 86 -12.87 -16.50 -24.42
N SER A 87 -13.71 -16.06 -25.36
CA SER A 87 -14.38 -16.95 -26.31
C SER A 87 -13.36 -17.75 -27.12
N LYS A 88 -12.34 -17.08 -27.68
CA LYS A 88 -11.26 -17.75 -28.42
C LYS A 88 -10.41 -18.69 -27.57
N LYS A 89 -10.17 -18.35 -26.30
CA LYS A 89 -9.36 -19.16 -25.37
C LYS A 89 -10.07 -20.44 -24.92
N TYR A 90 -11.39 -20.37 -24.71
CA TYR A 90 -12.17 -21.47 -24.15
C TYR A 90 -13.06 -22.19 -25.18
N MET A 91 -13.16 -21.72 -26.43
CA MET A 91 -13.81 -22.44 -27.54
C MET A 91 -12.81 -23.30 -28.32
N LYS A 92 -11.98 -24.05 -27.60
CA LYS A 92 -11.22 -25.17 -28.17
C LYS A 92 -11.67 -26.47 -27.54
#